data_AF-A0A2T2S2J3-F1
#
_entry.id   AF-A0A2T2S2J3-F1
#
_cell.length_a   1.000
_cell.length_b   1.000
_cell.length_c   1.000
_cell.angle_alpha   90.00
_cell.angle_beta   90.00
_cell.angle_gamma   90.00
#
_symmetry.space_group_name_H-M   'P 1'
#
loop_
_entity.id
_entity.type
_entity.pdbx_description
1 polymer ?
#
loop_
_entity_poly.entity_id
_entity_poly.type
_entity_poly.pdbx_seq_one_letter_code
_entity_poly.pdbx_strand_id
1 'polypeptide(L)'
;MRAHPVQPPTEVLLGALNDPRVRVRYGDAFKRAPELPQRFDAILADFPDPDRKATAKLYSAGFYRRLLGRLAPEGVFVTQASSLFFTPQTLACIRATLEAAVGGAVYPYRVNVPSLGPWGFVMAAQGASLSPGEPAPLPVATEFLTPELTASLFQMPADLPLATDGVRINQLAHPKLVQYYHNPRWGLY
;
A
#
# COMPACT_ATOMS: atom_id res chain seq x y z
N MET A 1 15.94 23.19 -21.47
CA MET A 1 15.34 21.96 -20.90
C MET A 1 16.07 20.76 -21.50
N ARG A 2 16.88 20.03 -20.73
CA ARG A 2 17.41 18.74 -21.18
C ARG A 2 16.36 17.70 -20.86
N ALA A 3 15.78 17.08 -21.89
CA ALA A 3 14.97 15.89 -21.71
C ALA A 3 15.91 14.77 -21.24
N HIS A 4 15.79 14.37 -19.97
CA HIS A 4 16.35 13.10 -19.54
C HIS A 4 15.52 12.01 -20.22
N PRO A 5 16.13 11.08 -20.98
CA PRO A 5 15.40 10.00 -21.61
C PRO A 5 14.76 9.15 -20.50
N VAL A 6 13.43 9.15 -20.45
CA VAL A 6 12.67 8.25 -19.57
C VAL A 6 12.89 6.84 -20.09
N GLN A 7 13.61 6.02 -19.33
CA GLN A 7 13.80 4.61 -19.66
C GLN A 7 12.45 3.88 -19.60
N PRO A 8 12.18 2.94 -20.53
CA PRO A 8 10.97 2.15 -20.47
C PRO A 8 10.93 1.37 -19.14
N PRO A 9 9.76 1.19 -18.50
CA PRO A 9 9.64 0.54 -17.19
C PRO A 9 10.32 -0.84 -17.13
N THR A 10 10.28 -1.57 -18.24
CA THR A 10 10.90 -2.89 -18.40
C THR A 10 12.43 -2.84 -18.28
N GLU A 11 13.12 -1.83 -18.82
CA GLU A 11 14.58 -1.73 -18.71
C GLU A 11 15.02 -1.36 -17.28
N VAL A 12 14.27 -0.49 -16.60
CA VAL A 12 14.52 -0.12 -15.19
C VAL A 12 14.35 -1.36 -14.29
N LEU A 13 13.27 -2.12 -14.51
CA LEU A 13 13.01 -3.36 -13.78
C LEU A 13 14.10 -4.42 -14.06
N LEU A 14 14.50 -4.62 -15.32
CA LEU A 14 15.53 -5.58 -15.69
C LEU A 14 16.91 -5.22 -15.10
N GLY A 15 17.26 -3.93 -15.07
CA GLY A 15 18.48 -3.45 -14.41
C GLY A 15 18.48 -3.72 -12.90
N ALA A 16 17.36 -3.44 -12.23
CA ALA A 16 17.23 -3.65 -10.79
C ALA A 16 17.29 -5.13 -10.37
N LEU A 17 16.72 -6.04 -11.19
CA LEU A 17 16.71 -7.48 -10.89
C LEU A 17 18.09 -8.14 -10.95
N ASN A 18 19.07 -7.51 -11.59
CA ASN A 18 20.45 -8.00 -11.69
C ASN A 18 21.34 -7.59 -10.51
N ASP A 19 20.86 -6.74 -9.60
CA ASP A 19 21.63 -6.32 -8.43
C ASP A 19 21.87 -7.53 -7.48
N PRO A 20 23.12 -7.78 -7.02
CA PRO A 20 23.44 -8.94 -6.18
C PRO A 20 22.73 -8.95 -4.83
N ARG A 21 22.15 -7.83 -4.39
CA ARG A 21 21.33 -7.72 -3.17
C ARG A 21 19.93 -8.29 -3.38
N VAL A 22 19.45 -8.36 -4.63
CA VAL A 22 18.11 -8.83 -4.97
C VAL A 22 18.03 -10.35 -4.96
N ARG A 23 17.01 -10.88 -4.29
CA ARG A 23 16.72 -12.32 -4.25
C ARG A 23 15.29 -12.56 -4.69
N VAL A 24 15.11 -13.07 -5.90
CA VAL A 24 13.79 -13.40 -6.45
C VAL A 24 13.30 -14.72 -5.89
N ARG A 25 12.07 -14.74 -5.38
CA ARG A 25 11.40 -15.96 -4.87
C ARG A 25 10.06 -16.13 -5.55
N TYR A 26 9.92 -17.17 -6.35
CA TYR A 26 8.65 -17.49 -7.02
C TYR A 26 7.68 -18.20 -6.08
N GLY A 27 6.39 -17.85 -6.13
CA GLY A 27 5.31 -18.59 -5.47
C GLY A 27 4.18 -17.70 -4.94
N ASP A 28 3.15 -18.32 -4.37
CA ASP A 28 2.00 -17.59 -3.80
C ASP A 28 2.43 -16.84 -2.53
N ALA A 29 2.44 -15.51 -2.58
CA ALA A 29 2.79 -14.65 -1.46
C ALA A 29 1.92 -14.92 -0.22
N PHE A 30 0.66 -15.32 -0.40
CA PHE A 30 -0.24 -15.67 0.71
C PHE A 30 0.29 -16.83 1.57
N LYS A 31 1.02 -17.75 0.93
CA LYS A 31 1.62 -18.93 1.57
C LYS A 31 3.07 -18.64 1.97
N ARG A 32 3.89 -18.21 1.01
CA ARG A 32 5.35 -18.17 1.17
C ARG A 32 5.88 -16.98 1.97
N ALA A 33 5.27 -15.79 1.87
CA ALA A 33 5.84 -14.61 2.53
C ALA A 33 5.79 -14.72 4.07
N PRO A 34 4.71 -15.21 4.70
CA PRO A 34 4.67 -15.51 6.13
C PRO A 34 5.68 -16.54 6.63
N GLU A 35 6.14 -17.44 5.75
CA GLU A 35 7.06 -18.53 6.08
C GLU A 35 8.52 -18.11 5.99
N LEU A 36 8.80 -16.87 5.56
CA LEU A 36 10.16 -16.37 5.51
C LEU A 36 10.76 -16.32 6.94
N PRO A 37 11.97 -16.86 7.13
CA PRO A 37 12.61 -16.88 8.45
C PRO A 37 13.13 -15.50 8.86
N GLN A 38 13.38 -14.60 7.90
CA GLN A 38 13.88 -13.26 8.17
C GLN A 38 12.77 -12.33 8.70
N ARG A 39 13.22 -11.32 9.46
CA ARG A 39 12.45 -10.10 9.67
C ARG A 39 12.93 -9.00 8.73
N PHE A 40 12.07 -8.04 8.44
CA PHE A 40 12.32 -6.95 7.52
C PHE A 40 12.07 -5.60 8.18
N ASP A 41 12.93 -4.63 7.90
CA ASP A 41 12.74 -3.24 8.32
C ASP A 41 11.64 -2.54 7.48
N ALA A 42 11.41 -3.03 6.27
CA ALA A 42 10.31 -2.56 5.43
C ALA A 42 9.68 -3.72 4.65
N ILE A 43 8.35 -3.73 4.56
CA ILE A 43 7.59 -4.62 3.70
C ILE A 43 6.74 -3.75 2.77
N LEU A 44 7.02 -3.84 1.47
CA LEU A 44 6.24 -3.18 0.40
C LEU A 44 5.36 -4.23 -0.27
N ALA A 45 4.06 -4.18 0.02
CA ALA A 45 3.04 -5.06 -0.55
C ALA A 45 2.43 -4.44 -1.82
N ASP A 46 3.05 -4.73 -2.95
CA ASP A 46 2.55 -4.35 -4.27
C ASP A 46 1.72 -5.49 -4.88
N PHE A 47 0.48 -5.62 -4.39
CA PHE A 47 -0.45 -6.66 -4.86
C PHE A 47 -1.38 -6.12 -5.94
N PRO A 48 -1.90 -6.99 -6.82
CA PRO A 48 -2.98 -6.62 -7.73
C PRO A 48 -4.20 -6.08 -6.98
N ASP A 49 -5.05 -5.36 -7.69
CA ASP A 49 -6.30 -4.86 -7.14
C ASP A 49 -7.19 -6.00 -6.58
N PRO A 50 -7.90 -5.76 -5.47
CA PRO A 50 -8.71 -6.76 -4.77
C PRO A 50 -10.09 -6.99 -5.44
N ASP A 51 -10.12 -7.03 -6.78
CA ASP A 51 -11.32 -7.17 -7.61
C ASP A 51 -12.05 -8.52 -7.46
N ARG A 52 -11.38 -9.53 -6.88
CA ARG A 52 -11.92 -10.89 -6.73
C ARG A 52 -11.37 -11.54 -5.48
N LYS A 53 -12.01 -12.63 -5.04
CA LYS A 53 -11.59 -13.36 -3.82
C LYS A 53 -10.12 -13.79 -3.84
N ALA A 54 -9.62 -14.18 -5.02
CA ALA A 54 -8.24 -14.64 -5.20
C ALA A 54 -7.19 -13.55 -4.92
N THR A 55 -7.49 -12.28 -5.19
CA THR A 55 -6.62 -11.13 -4.89
C THR A 55 -6.95 -10.54 -3.52
N ALA A 56 -8.23 -10.42 -3.17
CA ALA A 56 -8.68 -9.88 -1.88
C ALA A 56 -8.17 -10.66 -0.65
N LYS A 57 -7.80 -11.94 -0.78
CA LYS A 57 -7.16 -12.70 0.31
C LYS A 57 -5.85 -12.06 0.79
N LEU A 58 -5.12 -11.40 -0.12
CA LEU A 58 -3.85 -10.72 0.14
C LEU A 58 -4.02 -9.42 0.94
N TYR A 59 -5.26 -9.00 1.15
CA TYR A 59 -5.62 -7.82 1.94
C TYR A 59 -6.39 -8.20 3.20
N SER A 60 -6.37 -9.47 3.62
CA SER A 60 -7.15 -9.93 4.77
C SER A 60 -6.41 -9.67 6.08
N ALA A 61 -7.15 -9.34 7.15
CA ALA A 61 -6.57 -9.08 8.47
C ALA A 61 -5.66 -10.22 8.96
N GLY A 62 -6.05 -11.47 8.74
CA GLY A 62 -5.25 -12.63 9.12
C GLY A 62 -3.94 -12.76 8.31
N PHE A 63 -3.94 -12.37 7.04
CA PHE A 63 -2.71 -12.34 6.26
C PHE A 63 -1.80 -11.18 6.65
N TYR A 64 -2.36 -9.99 6.86
CA TYR A 64 -1.60 -8.85 7.38
C TYR A 64 -0.94 -9.16 8.72
N ARG A 65 -1.63 -9.77 9.68
CA ARG A 65 -1.00 -10.19 10.96
C ARG A 65 0.20 -11.12 10.75
N ARG A 66 0.09 -12.05 9.79
CA ARG A 66 1.19 -12.97 9.45
C ARG A 66 2.38 -12.24 8.82
N LEU A 67 2.14 -11.29 7.93
CA LEU A 67 3.20 -10.45 7.35
C LEU A 67 3.83 -9.51 8.37
N LEU A 68 3.02 -8.87 9.22
CA LEU A 68 3.48 -7.99 10.30
C LEU A 68 4.29 -8.78 11.33
N GLY A 69 4.02 -10.07 11.54
CA GLY A 69 4.89 -10.95 12.31
C GLY A 69 6.29 -11.16 11.73
N ARG A 70 6.54 -10.76 10.47
CA ARG A 70 7.85 -10.70 9.80
C ARG A 70 8.45 -9.28 9.79
N LEU A 71 7.78 -8.31 10.38
CA LEU A 71 8.32 -6.96 10.50
C LEU A 71 9.29 -6.88 11.69
N ALA A 72 10.34 -6.09 11.55
CA ALA A 72 11.18 -5.68 12.67
C ALA A 72 10.38 -4.75 13.61
N PRO A 73 10.77 -4.58 14.89
CA PRO A 73 10.03 -3.74 15.85
C PRO A 73 9.78 -2.30 15.37
N GLU A 74 10.77 -1.69 14.72
CA GLU A 74 10.70 -0.33 14.13
C GLU A 74 10.38 -0.35 12.62
N GLY A 75 9.98 -1.51 12.10
CA GLY A 75 9.76 -1.66 10.69
C GLY A 75 8.44 -1.06 10.22
N VAL A 76 8.35 -0.83 8.91
CA VAL A 76 7.17 -0.24 8.26
C VAL A 76 6.58 -1.17 7.22
N PHE A 77 5.25 -1.26 7.20
CA PHE A 77 4.50 -1.97 6.17
C PHE A 77 3.77 -0.96 5.30
N VAL A 78 3.81 -1.12 3.97
CA VAL A 78 3.06 -0.30 3.02
C VAL A 78 2.35 -1.19 2.02
N THR A 79 1.10 -0.89 1.72
CA THR A 79 0.35 -1.52 0.62
C THR A 79 -0.30 -0.47 -0.27
N GLN A 80 -0.39 -0.77 -1.56
CA GLN A 80 -1.27 -0.03 -2.47
C GLN A 80 -2.74 -0.22 -2.07
N ALA A 81 -3.60 0.76 -2.36
CA ALA A 81 -5.01 0.79 -1.94
C ALA A 81 -5.99 1.26 -3.04
N SER A 82 -5.66 1.00 -4.31
CA SER A 82 -6.47 1.26 -5.50
C SER A 82 -6.75 2.74 -5.77
N SER A 83 -7.55 3.01 -6.79
CA SER A 83 -8.03 4.33 -7.17
C SER A 83 -9.00 4.92 -6.13
N LEU A 84 -8.70 6.14 -5.69
CA LEU A 84 -9.58 6.94 -4.83
C LEU A 84 -10.77 7.53 -5.57
N PHE A 85 -10.69 7.58 -6.90
CA PHE A 85 -11.76 8.08 -7.73
C PHE A 85 -12.79 6.98 -8.02
N PHE A 86 -12.34 5.82 -8.51
CA PHE A 86 -13.24 4.73 -8.89
C PHE A 86 -13.72 3.92 -7.70
N THR A 87 -12.84 3.65 -6.72
CA THR A 87 -13.11 2.71 -5.62
C THR A 87 -12.82 3.34 -4.25
N PRO A 88 -13.48 4.46 -3.88
CA PRO A 88 -13.13 5.23 -2.69
C PRO A 88 -13.28 4.44 -1.37
N GLN A 89 -14.17 3.45 -1.33
CA GLN A 89 -14.37 2.59 -0.15
C GLN A 89 -13.25 1.55 0.04
N THR A 90 -12.47 1.25 -1.01
CA THR A 90 -11.35 0.29 -0.96
C THR A 90 -10.27 0.76 0.01
N LEU A 91 -9.87 2.03 -0.06
CA LEU A 91 -8.87 2.57 0.88
C LEU A 91 -9.36 2.50 2.32
N ALA A 92 -10.60 2.90 2.59
CA ALA A 92 -11.16 2.86 3.95
C ALA A 92 -11.19 1.43 4.51
N CYS A 93 -11.57 0.45 3.69
CA CYS A 93 -11.56 -0.96 4.08
C CYS A 93 -10.14 -1.49 4.33
N ILE A 94 -9.17 -1.17 3.46
CA ILE A 94 -7.77 -1.58 3.63
C ILE A 94 -7.19 -0.95 4.90
N ARG A 95 -7.41 0.35 5.11
CA ARG A 95 -7.03 1.09 6.32
C ARG A 95 -7.58 0.40 7.57
N ALA A 96 -8.90 0.21 7.67
CA ALA A 96 -9.54 -0.42 8.82
C ALA A 96 -9.02 -1.85 9.05
N THR A 97 -8.77 -2.60 7.98
CA THR A 97 -8.25 -3.96 8.05
C THR A 97 -6.82 -3.99 8.59
N LEU A 98 -5.99 -3.03 8.19
CA LEU A 98 -4.61 -2.90 8.64
C LEU A 98 -4.54 -2.39 10.08
N GLU A 99 -5.39 -1.42 10.47
CA GLU A 99 -5.57 -0.97 11.86
C GLU A 99 -5.87 -2.16 12.78
N ALA A 100 -6.83 -3.01 12.39
CA ALA A 100 -7.20 -4.22 13.13
C ALA A 100 -6.14 -5.34 13.11
N ALA A 101 -5.12 -5.25 12.24
CA ALA A 101 -4.04 -6.23 12.13
C ALA A 101 -2.77 -5.79 12.87
N VAL A 102 -2.43 -4.50 12.80
CA VAL A 102 -1.20 -3.95 13.36
C VAL A 102 -1.32 -3.62 14.84
N GLY A 103 -2.49 -3.15 15.29
CA GLY A 103 -2.66 -2.68 16.68
C GLY A 103 -1.80 -1.46 17.02
N GLY A 104 -1.33 -0.75 15.99
CA GLY A 104 -0.46 0.43 16.05
C GLY A 104 -0.95 1.50 15.08
N ALA A 105 -0.06 2.40 14.68
CA ALA A 105 -0.43 3.54 13.85
C ALA A 105 -0.56 3.17 12.37
N VAL A 106 -1.57 3.75 11.71
CA VAL A 106 -1.85 3.56 10.28
C VAL A 106 -2.03 4.92 9.62
N TYR A 107 -1.36 5.10 8.49
CA TYR A 107 -1.26 6.38 7.77
C TYR A 107 -1.69 6.16 6.31
N PRO A 108 -2.95 6.45 5.96
CA PRO A 108 -3.36 6.48 4.56
C PRO A 108 -2.73 7.70 3.88
N TYR A 109 -2.30 7.54 2.64
CA TYR A 109 -1.79 8.63 1.82
C TYR A 109 -2.14 8.42 0.35
N ARG A 110 -1.96 9.47 -0.45
CA ARG A 110 -2.35 9.46 -1.86
C ARG A 110 -1.31 10.15 -2.73
N VAL A 111 -1.34 9.78 -4.00
CA VAL A 111 -0.55 10.41 -5.05
C VAL A 111 -1.35 10.40 -6.35
N ASN A 112 -1.14 11.41 -7.19
CA ASN A 112 -1.69 11.38 -8.54
C ASN A 112 -0.70 10.69 -9.47
N VAL A 113 -1.07 9.53 -10.00
CA VAL A 113 -0.27 8.79 -10.98
C VAL A 113 -0.85 9.10 -12.35
N PRO A 114 -0.14 9.78 -13.28
CA PRO A 114 -0.74 10.27 -14.53
C PRO A 114 -1.53 9.24 -15.34
N SER A 115 -1.08 7.99 -15.36
CA SER A 115 -1.75 6.90 -16.09
C SER A 115 -2.91 6.24 -15.32
N LEU A 116 -3.00 6.43 -14.00
CA LEU A 116 -3.98 5.77 -13.13
C LEU A 116 -4.93 6.74 -12.40
N GLY A 117 -4.65 8.05 -12.46
CA GLY A 117 -5.33 9.08 -11.69
C GLY A 117 -4.97 9.07 -10.19
N PRO A 118 -5.87 9.54 -9.31
CA PRO A 118 -5.66 9.53 -7.86
C PRO A 118 -5.54 8.10 -7.33
N TRP A 119 -4.37 7.77 -6.79
CA TRP A 119 -4.03 6.45 -6.27
C TRP A 119 -3.79 6.49 -4.77
N GLY A 120 -4.31 5.49 -4.07
CA GLY A 120 -4.22 5.36 -2.61
C GLY A 120 -3.12 4.39 -2.19
N PHE A 121 -2.57 4.66 -1.00
CA PHE A 121 -1.69 3.77 -0.28
C PHE A 121 -2.03 3.79 1.21
N VAL A 122 -1.66 2.75 1.93
CA VAL A 122 -1.77 2.69 3.39
C VAL A 122 -0.46 2.19 3.98
N MET A 123 0.13 3.00 4.86
CA MET A 123 1.30 2.66 5.66
C MET A 123 0.88 2.24 7.07
N ALA A 124 1.61 1.32 7.69
CA ALA A 124 1.45 0.94 9.09
C ALA A 124 2.79 0.72 9.78
N ALA A 125 2.83 1.02 11.08
CA ALA A 125 3.96 0.80 11.96
C ALA A 125 3.50 0.12 13.26
N GLN A 126 4.31 -0.80 13.80
CA GLN A 126 3.99 -1.55 15.03
C GLN A 126 4.45 -0.82 16.30
N GLY A 127 5.65 -0.20 16.28
CA GLY A 127 6.30 0.38 17.45
C GLY A 127 6.17 1.90 17.52
N ALA A 128 7.04 2.62 16.80
CA ALA A 128 7.06 4.08 16.83
C ALA A 128 5.87 4.72 16.08
N SER A 129 5.31 5.78 16.69
CA SER A 129 4.51 6.75 15.93
C SER A 129 5.44 7.43 14.93
N LEU A 130 5.19 7.19 13.65
CA LEU A 130 5.86 7.91 12.58
C LEU A 130 5.23 9.30 12.42
N SER A 131 6.04 10.25 11.97
CA SER A 131 5.58 11.57 11.50
C SER A 131 5.77 11.67 9.98
N PRO A 132 5.08 10.83 9.17
CA PRO A 132 5.34 10.80 7.73
C PRO A 132 4.83 12.07 7.01
N GLY A 133 4.04 12.90 7.70
CA GLY A 133 3.59 14.21 7.24
C GLY A 133 4.62 15.35 7.41
N GLU A 134 5.83 15.07 7.89
CA GLU A 134 6.89 16.07 8.01
C GLU A 134 7.90 15.96 6.84
N PRO A 135 8.42 17.08 6.33
CA PRO A 135 9.50 17.05 5.35
C PRO A 135 10.73 16.33 5.89
N ALA A 136 11.25 15.38 5.11
CA ALA A 136 12.45 14.63 5.48
C ALA A 136 13.46 14.61 4.31
N PRO A 137 14.78 14.66 4.60
CA PRO A 137 15.79 14.55 3.57
C PRO A 137 15.70 13.20 2.85
N LEU A 138 15.74 13.24 1.52
CA LEU A 138 15.71 12.04 0.69
C LEU A 138 17.15 11.51 0.52
N PRO A 139 17.44 10.26 0.92
CA PRO A 139 18.81 9.73 0.91
C PRO A 139 19.31 9.40 -0.50
N VAL A 140 18.45 9.49 -1.51
CA VAL A 140 18.72 9.18 -2.91
C VAL A 140 18.14 10.28 -3.79
N ALA A 141 18.71 10.46 -4.99
CA ALA A 141 18.14 11.35 -5.98
C ALA A 141 16.79 10.80 -6.47
N THR A 142 15.80 11.69 -6.57
CA THR A 142 14.43 11.37 -6.95
C THR A 142 13.96 12.33 -8.03
N GLU A 143 13.14 11.84 -8.97
CA GLU A 143 12.55 12.69 -10.01
C GLU A 143 11.17 13.24 -9.60
N PHE A 144 10.44 12.48 -8.79
CA PHE A 144 9.08 12.82 -8.35
C PHE A 144 9.04 13.36 -6.92
N LEU A 145 9.56 12.60 -5.95
CA LEU A 145 9.52 12.99 -4.54
C LEU A 145 10.47 14.15 -4.26
N THR A 146 10.01 15.14 -3.51
CA THR A 146 10.82 16.14 -2.81
C THR A 146 10.48 16.08 -1.32
N PRO A 147 11.34 16.60 -0.43
CA PRO A 147 11.02 16.70 1.00
C PRO A 147 9.68 17.41 1.28
N GLU A 148 9.33 18.41 0.48
CA GLU A 148 8.06 19.14 0.63
C GLU A 148 6.88 18.30 0.12
N LEU A 149 7.08 17.55 -0.97
CA LEU A 149 6.04 16.71 -1.53
C LEU A 149 5.68 15.55 -0.60
N THR A 150 6.63 14.96 0.14
CA THR A 150 6.36 13.84 1.05
C THR A 150 5.29 14.17 2.08
N ALA A 151 5.36 15.35 2.70
CA ALA A 151 4.35 15.83 3.64
C ALA A 151 2.96 15.94 3.01
N SER A 152 2.89 16.43 1.76
CA SER A 152 1.63 16.63 1.05
C SER A 152 0.89 15.33 0.69
N LEU A 153 1.60 14.19 0.59
CA LEU A 153 0.99 12.89 0.26
C LEU A 153 -0.04 12.46 1.31
N PHE A 154 0.18 12.86 2.57
CA PHE A 154 -0.68 12.54 3.70
C PHE A 154 -1.84 13.54 3.88
N GLN A 155 -1.93 14.56 3.02
CA GLN A 155 -3.03 15.52 3.03
C GLN A 155 -4.21 15.00 2.20
N MET A 156 -5.29 14.70 2.91
CA MET A 156 -6.49 14.11 2.33
C MET A 156 -7.62 15.14 2.18
N PRO A 157 -8.32 15.15 1.02
CA PRO A 157 -9.54 15.91 0.85
C PRO A 157 -10.63 15.50 1.86
N ALA A 158 -11.40 16.46 2.33
CA ALA A 158 -12.47 16.23 3.30
C ALA A 158 -13.66 15.43 2.74
N ASP A 159 -13.81 15.36 1.42
CA ASP A 159 -14.89 14.61 0.74
C ASP A 159 -14.53 13.14 0.49
N LEU A 160 -13.31 12.71 0.81
CA LEU A 160 -12.95 11.30 0.74
C LEU A 160 -13.57 10.54 1.94
N PRO A 161 -14.22 9.38 1.70
CA PRO A 161 -14.80 8.57 2.76
C PRO A 161 -13.70 7.79 3.49
N LEU A 162 -12.87 8.49 4.27
CA LEU A 162 -11.74 7.92 5.00
C LEU A 162 -12.09 7.45 6.41
N ALA A 163 -13.29 7.78 6.87
CA ALA A 163 -13.81 7.30 8.15
C ALA A 163 -13.91 5.77 8.10
N THR A 164 -13.37 5.13 9.13
CA THR A 164 -13.43 3.67 9.29
C THR A 164 -14.65 3.24 10.10
N ASP A 165 -15.39 4.20 10.66
CA ASP A 165 -16.66 3.95 11.36
C ASP A 165 -17.67 3.26 10.45
N GLY A 166 -18.11 2.06 10.87
CA GLY A 166 -19.04 1.24 10.08
C GLY A 166 -18.42 0.52 8.88
N VAL A 167 -17.13 0.71 8.60
CA VAL A 167 -16.42 -0.04 7.56
C VAL A 167 -16.07 -1.44 8.06
N ARG A 168 -16.53 -2.47 7.34
CA ARG A 168 -16.21 -3.85 7.70
C ARG A 168 -14.82 -4.21 7.20
N ILE A 169 -13.99 -4.72 8.10
CA ILE A 169 -12.66 -5.22 7.75
C ILE A 169 -12.74 -6.41 6.80
N ASN A 170 -11.71 -6.55 5.97
CA ASN A 170 -11.58 -7.65 5.04
C ASN A 170 -11.02 -8.89 5.76
N GLN A 171 -11.76 -9.99 5.68
CA GLN A 171 -11.35 -11.28 6.25
C GLN A 171 -11.31 -12.34 5.16
N LEU A 172 -10.53 -13.41 5.39
CA LEU A 172 -10.43 -14.49 4.41
C LEU A 172 -11.79 -15.17 4.16
N ALA A 173 -12.54 -15.47 5.23
CA ALA A 173 -13.87 -16.06 5.16
C ALA A 173 -14.94 -15.08 4.65
N HIS A 174 -14.73 -13.78 4.87
CA HIS A 174 -15.66 -12.71 4.52
C HIS A 174 -14.93 -11.60 3.75
N PRO A 175 -14.67 -11.78 2.45
CA PRO A 175 -13.84 -10.86 1.67
C PRO A 175 -14.62 -9.59 1.28
N LYS A 176 -14.91 -8.74 2.27
CA LYS A 176 -15.70 -7.50 2.11
C LYS A 176 -15.07 -6.52 1.13
N LEU A 177 -13.74 -6.58 0.98
CA LEU A 177 -13.02 -5.71 0.06
C LEU A 177 -13.48 -5.86 -1.40
N VAL A 178 -13.87 -7.08 -1.81
CA VAL A 178 -14.42 -7.32 -3.16
C VAL A 178 -15.73 -6.53 -3.35
N GLN A 179 -16.58 -6.48 -2.32
CA GLN A 179 -17.85 -5.74 -2.39
C GLN A 179 -17.60 -4.24 -2.46
N TYR A 180 -16.66 -3.73 -1.65
CA TYR A 180 -16.29 -2.31 -1.67
C TYR A 180 -15.62 -1.88 -2.98
N TYR A 181 -14.82 -2.76 -3.59
CA TYR A 181 -14.20 -2.50 -4.89
C TYR A 181 -15.25 -2.37 -6.00
N HIS A 182 -16.24 -3.26 -6.03
CA HIS A 182 -17.33 -3.25 -7.01
C HIS A 182 -18.50 -2.33 -6.66
N ASN A 183 -18.34 -1.46 -5.64
CA ASN A 183 -19.29 -0.40 -5.33
C ASN A 183 -18.73 0.95 -5.82
N PRO A 184 -18.74 1.22 -7.14
CA PRO A 184 -18.11 2.41 -7.69
C PRO A 184 -18.83 3.66 -7.22
N ARG A 185 -18.07 4.75 -7.02
CA ARG A 185 -18.60 6.09 -6.67
C ARG A 185 -19.66 6.58 -7.67
N TRP A 186 -19.64 6.06 -8.90
CA TRP A 186 -20.44 6.51 -10.04
C TRP A 186 -21.35 5.44 -10.64
N GLY A 187 -21.64 4.33 -9.94
CA GLY A 187 -22.47 3.23 -10.49
C GLY A 187 -23.93 3.57 -10.83
N LEU A 188 -24.30 4.86 -10.76
CA LEU A 188 -25.61 5.42 -11.04
C LEU A 188 -25.58 6.47 -12.16
N TYR A 189 -24.43 6.69 -12.81
CA TYR A 189 -24.29 7.49 -14.03
C TYR A 189 -23.91 6.59 -15.21
#